data_AF-A0A4Z1C794-F1
#
_entry.id   AF-A0A4Z1C794-F1
#
_cell.length_a   1.000
_cell.length_b   1.000
_cell.length_c   1.000
_cell.angle_alpha   90.00
_cell.angle_beta   90.00
_cell.angle_gamma   90.00
#
_symmetry.space_group_name_H-M   'P 1'
#
loop_
_entity.id
_entity.type
_entity.pdbx_description
1 polymer ?
#
loop_
_entity_poly.entity_id
_entity_poly.type
_entity_poly.pdbx_seq_one_letter_code
_entity_poly.pdbx_strand_id
1 'polypeptide(L)'
;LLAQSCALRAGDPAHGTLAQLRAGRRAGLLSPQVADSLSSAWRALWGLHAAVRLLTDRPLDMDEIGRGGQAFLLREVDAPSPEALRAALARQVDTARQLIEDHLPPPDP
;
A
#
# COMPACT_ATOMS: atom_id res chain seq x y z
N LEU A 1 -1.56 -3.78 -10.69
CA LEU A 1 -1.96 -3.49 -12.09
C LEU A 1 -2.86 -2.25 -12.22
N LEU A 2 -3.75 -1.92 -11.27
CA LEU A 2 -4.66 -0.75 -11.37
C LEU A 2 -3.95 0.59 -11.72
N ALA A 3 -2.91 0.96 -10.97
CA ALA A 3 -2.19 2.21 -11.23
C ALA A 3 -1.57 2.23 -12.65
N GLN A 4 -0.93 1.14 -13.08
CA GLN A 4 -0.39 1.00 -14.43
C GLN A 4 -1.49 1.13 -15.49
N SER A 5 -2.66 0.50 -15.28
CA SER A 5 -3.82 0.67 -16.16
C SER A 5 -4.25 2.13 -16.28
N CYS A 6 -4.23 2.89 -15.18
CA CYS A 6 -4.52 4.31 -15.20
C CYS A 6 -3.56 5.10 -16.09
N ALA A 7 -2.25 4.87 -15.96
CA ALA A 7 -1.25 5.54 -16.80
C ALA A 7 -1.39 5.18 -18.27
N LEU A 8 -1.62 3.90 -18.59
CA LEU A 8 -1.84 3.42 -19.96
C LEU A 8 -3.07 4.07 -20.60
N ARG A 9 -4.21 4.07 -19.90
CA ARG A 9 -5.47 4.67 -20.39
C ARG A 9 -5.40 6.20 -20.50
N ALA A 10 -4.58 6.84 -19.67
CA ALA A 10 -4.35 8.28 -19.72
C ALA A 10 -3.32 8.70 -20.79
N GLY A 11 -2.64 7.76 -21.45
CA GLY A 11 -1.51 8.05 -22.33
C GLY A 11 -0.34 8.72 -21.60
N ASP A 12 -0.17 8.43 -20.30
CA ASP A 12 0.78 9.09 -19.43
C ASP A 12 2.06 8.25 -19.24
N PRO A 13 3.26 8.81 -19.45
CA PRO A 13 4.51 8.06 -19.33
C PRO A 13 4.96 7.85 -17.87
N ALA A 14 4.14 8.17 -16.87
CA ALA A 14 4.49 8.03 -15.46
C ALA A 14 5.02 6.64 -15.09
N HIS A 15 6.18 6.65 -14.45
CA HIS A 15 6.77 5.47 -13.81
C HIS A 15 6.56 5.52 -12.29
N GLY A 16 6.24 4.37 -11.71
CA GLY A 16 6.01 4.22 -10.27
C GLY A 16 4.57 4.49 -9.84
N THR A 17 4.11 3.68 -8.87
CA THR A 17 2.69 3.59 -8.48
C THR A 17 2.05 4.93 -8.13
N LEU A 18 2.70 5.78 -7.33
CA LEU A 18 2.13 7.07 -6.92
C LEU A 18 1.99 8.07 -8.06
N ALA A 19 2.91 8.06 -9.04
CA ALA A 19 2.80 8.92 -10.21
C ALA A 19 1.65 8.44 -11.11
N GLN A 20 1.52 7.13 -11.27
CA GLN A 20 0.47 6.50 -12.06
C GLN A 20 -0.93 6.70 -11.45
N LEU A 21 -1.09 6.64 -10.11
CA LEU A 21 -2.35 6.98 -9.44
C LEU A 21 -2.73 8.45 -9.65
N ARG A 22 -1.75 9.37 -9.60
CA ARG A 22 -1.97 10.79 -9.91
C ARG A 22 -2.37 11.01 -11.38
N ALA A 23 -1.78 10.25 -12.31
CA ALA A 23 -2.19 10.27 -13.71
C ALA A 23 -3.66 9.82 -13.87
N GLY A 24 -4.05 8.72 -13.20
CA GLY A 24 -5.44 8.26 -13.16
C GLY A 24 -6.43 9.30 -12.64
N ARG A 25 -6.10 9.97 -11.53
CA ARG A 25 -6.90 11.07 -10.99
C ARG A 25 -7.07 12.22 -11.98
N ARG A 26 -5.97 12.68 -12.60
CA ARG A 26 -6.00 13.79 -13.58
C ARG A 26 -6.78 13.44 -14.85
N ALA A 27 -6.73 12.18 -15.27
CA ALA A 27 -7.49 11.68 -16.42
C ALA A 27 -8.95 11.33 -16.08
N GLY A 28 -9.40 11.54 -14.84
CA GLY A 28 -10.78 11.24 -14.40
C GLY A 28 -11.09 9.75 -14.24
N LEU A 29 -10.06 8.88 -14.23
CA LEU A 29 -10.20 7.43 -14.09
C LEU A 29 -10.38 6.99 -12.63
N LEU A 30 -9.93 7.83 -11.69
CA LEU A 30 -10.08 7.65 -10.25
C LEU A 30 -10.65 8.93 -9.65
N SER A 31 -11.56 8.81 -8.69
CA SER A 31 -11.94 9.96 -7.89
C SER A 31 -10.75 10.45 -7.03
N PRO A 32 -10.72 11.73 -6.62
CA PRO A 32 -9.68 12.23 -5.72
C PRO A 32 -9.55 11.39 -4.44
N GLN A 33 -10.69 11.03 -3.84
CA GLN A 33 -10.76 10.19 -2.64
C GLN A 33 -10.06 8.84 -2.84
N VAL A 34 -10.39 8.14 -3.93
CA VAL A 34 -9.82 6.81 -4.24
C VAL A 34 -8.32 6.91 -4.47
N ALA A 35 -7.87 7.87 -5.28
CA ALA A 35 -6.46 8.07 -5.59
C ALA A 35 -5.65 8.39 -4.32
N ASP A 36 -6.19 9.22 -3.42
CA ASP A 36 -5.53 9.61 -2.18
C ASP A 36 -5.50 8.44 -1.18
N SER A 37 -6.59 7.66 -1.06
CA SER A 37 -6.63 6.45 -0.22
C SER A 37 -5.64 5.39 -0.68
N LEU A 38 -5.59 5.06 -1.98
CA LEU A 38 -4.63 4.10 -2.53
C LEU A 38 -3.19 4.59 -2.41
N SER A 39 -2.95 5.90 -2.59
CA SER A 39 -1.62 6.50 -2.41
C SER A 39 -1.17 6.43 -0.95
N SER A 40 -2.07 6.66 0.01
CA SER A 40 -1.79 6.54 1.44
C SER A 40 -1.44 5.10 1.82
N ALA A 41 -2.27 4.13 1.40
CA ALA A 41 -2.02 2.71 1.62
C ALA A 41 -0.68 2.27 1.03
N TRP A 42 -0.36 2.69 -0.20
CA TRP A 42 0.93 2.37 -0.83
C TRP A 42 2.11 2.93 -0.02
N ARG A 43 2.04 4.19 0.45
CA ARG A 43 3.13 4.79 1.26
C ARG A 43 3.31 4.05 2.58
N ALA A 44 2.23 3.72 3.27
CA ALA A 44 2.28 3.01 4.55
C ALA A 44 2.89 1.61 4.38
N LEU A 45 2.44 0.84 3.39
CA LEU A 45 2.95 -0.50 3.10
C LEU A 45 4.42 -0.47 2.64
N TRP A 46 4.79 0.52 1.83
CA TRP A 46 6.18 0.70 1.41
C TRP A 46 7.09 1.10 2.58
N GLY A 47 6.63 1.99 3.46
CA GLY A 47 7.35 2.38 4.66
C GLY A 47 7.60 1.18 5.58
N LEU A 48 6.56 0.37 5.83
CA LEU A 48 6.70 -0.88 6.57
C LEU A 48 7.70 -1.82 5.89
N HIS A 49 7.58 -2.03 4.58
CA HIS A 49 8.48 -2.90 3.83
C HIS A 49 9.95 -2.44 3.94
N ALA A 50 10.20 -1.14 3.80
CA ALA A 50 11.53 -0.57 3.93
C ALA A 50 12.10 -0.77 5.34
N ALA A 51 11.29 -0.54 6.39
CA ALA A 51 11.70 -0.78 7.77
C ALA A 51 12.04 -2.26 8.03
N VAL A 52 11.24 -3.18 7.48
CA VAL A 52 11.50 -4.63 7.56
C VAL A 52 12.82 -5.01 6.89
N ARG A 53 13.15 -4.40 5.75
CA ARG A 53 14.43 -4.64 5.04
C ARG A 53 15.66 -4.20 5.81
N LEU A 54 15.52 -3.30 6.79
CA LEU A 54 16.61 -2.94 7.71
C LEU A 54 16.82 -3.97 8.81
N LEU A 55 15.82 -4.80 9.11
CA LEU A 55 15.87 -5.81 10.16
C LEU A 55 16.30 -7.18 9.62
N THR A 56 15.81 -7.55 8.43
CA THR A 56 16.03 -8.89 7.89
C THR A 56 15.88 -8.93 6.37
N ASP A 57 16.62 -9.85 5.75
CA ASP A 57 16.48 -10.26 4.35
C ASP A 57 15.48 -11.42 4.15
N ARG A 58 15.12 -12.14 5.22
CA ARG A 58 14.08 -13.19 5.28
C ARG A 58 12.67 -12.61 5.49
N PRO A 59 11.59 -13.42 5.37
CA PRO A 59 10.27 -13.02 5.83
C PRO A 59 10.30 -12.55 7.29
N LEU A 60 9.56 -11.48 7.59
CA LEU A 60 9.49 -10.93 8.94
C LEU A 60 8.79 -11.92 9.87
N ASP A 61 9.49 -12.32 10.93
CA ASP A 61 8.90 -12.98 12.09
C ASP A 61 9.11 -12.08 13.32
N MET A 62 7.99 -11.64 13.92
CA MET A 62 8.04 -10.76 15.09
C MET A 62 8.68 -11.45 16.30
N ASP A 63 8.62 -12.77 16.40
CA ASP A 63 9.19 -13.52 17.52
C ASP A 63 10.70 -13.77 17.32
N GLU A 64 11.19 -13.78 16.07
CA GLU A 64 12.62 -14.00 15.76
C GLU A 64 13.47 -12.71 15.75
N ILE A 65 12.90 -11.54 15.43
CA ILE A 65 13.68 -10.27 15.33
C ILE A 65 14.12 -9.70 16.69
N GLY A 66 13.65 -10.29 17.80
CA GLY A 66 13.92 -9.86 19.15
C GLY A 66 13.30 -8.51 19.52
N ARG A 67 13.37 -8.15 20.82
CA ARG A 67 12.70 -6.96 21.36
C ARG A 67 13.15 -5.64 20.72
N GLY A 68 14.44 -5.53 20.36
CA GLY A 68 14.98 -4.34 19.71
C GLY A 68 14.41 -4.13 18.30
N GLY A 69 14.31 -5.21 17.51
CA GLY A 69 13.69 -5.17 16.18
C GLY A 69 12.20 -4.85 16.25
N GLN A 70 11.47 -5.44 17.20
CA GLN A 70 10.07 -5.12 17.44
C GLN A 70 9.88 -3.63 17.80
N ALA A 71 10.65 -3.10 18.76
CA ALA A 71 10.56 -1.72 19.18
C ALA A 71 10.93 -0.72 18.05
N PHE A 72 11.94 -1.06 17.25
CA PHE A 72 12.28 -0.31 16.05
C PHE A 72 11.09 -0.26 15.09
N LEU A 73 10.54 -1.42 14.71
CA LEU A 73 9.47 -1.50 13.72
C LEU A 73 8.22 -0.74 14.16
N LEU A 74 7.80 -0.91 15.41
CA LEU A 74 6.63 -0.25 15.99
C LEU A 74 6.77 1.28 16.00
N ARG A 75 7.98 1.79 16.28
CA ARG A 75 8.24 3.23 16.21
C ARG A 75 8.21 3.74 14.77
N GLU A 76 8.84 3.04 13.83
CA GLU A 76 8.89 3.48 12.43
C GLU A 76 7.51 3.53 11.77
N VAL A 77 6.59 2.66 12.18
CA VAL A 77 5.21 2.60 11.65
C VAL A 77 4.18 3.26 12.56
N ASP A 78 4.61 3.95 13.63
CA ASP A 78 3.76 4.62 14.61
C ASP A 78 2.64 3.71 15.17
N ALA A 79 3.00 2.48 15.52
CA ALA A 79 2.08 1.48 16.06
C ALA A 79 2.37 1.20 17.54
N PRO A 80 1.37 1.21 18.43
CA PRO A 80 1.58 1.03 19.87
C PRO A 80 1.86 -0.43 20.27
N SER A 81 1.50 -1.40 19.42
CA SER A 81 1.75 -2.83 19.66
C SER A 81 1.76 -3.63 18.35
N PRO A 82 2.30 -4.87 18.35
CA PRO A 82 2.22 -5.77 17.20
C PRO A 82 0.79 -6.05 16.76
N GLU A 83 -0.15 -6.19 17.70
CA GLU A 83 -1.57 -6.41 17.43
C GLU A 83 -2.20 -5.18 16.76
N ALA A 84 -1.88 -3.98 17.23
CA ALA A 84 -2.35 -2.73 16.64
C ALA A 84 -1.82 -2.57 15.20
N LEU A 85 -0.54 -2.89 14.96
CA LEU A 85 0.05 -2.92 13.63
C LEU A 85 -0.67 -3.92 12.72
N ARG A 86 -0.87 -5.15 13.19
CA ARG A 86 -1.59 -6.20 12.44
C ARG A 86 -3.01 -5.75 12.06
N ALA A 87 -3.74 -5.17 13.00
CA ALA A 87 -5.10 -4.69 12.77
C ALA A 87 -5.12 -3.50 11.80
N ALA A 88 -4.17 -2.57 11.90
CA ALA A 88 -4.04 -1.46 10.97
C ALA A 88 -3.73 -1.93 9.54
N LEU A 89 -2.82 -2.89 9.40
CA LEU A 89 -2.48 -3.50 8.11
C LEU A 89 -3.67 -4.22 7.48
N ALA A 90 -4.39 -5.03 8.26
CA ALA A 90 -5.58 -5.72 7.77
C ALA A 90 -6.60 -4.71 7.21
N ARG A 91 -6.93 -3.66 7.97
CA ARG A 91 -7.85 -2.59 7.52
C ARG A 91 -7.37 -1.88 6.26
N GLN A 92 -6.09 -1.53 6.19
CA GLN A 92 -5.52 -0.86 5.01
C GLN A 92 -5.56 -1.76 3.77
N VAL A 93 -5.22 -3.04 3.92
CA VAL A 93 -5.24 -4.02 2.83
C VAL A 93 -6.67 -4.26 2.36
N ASP A 94 -7.63 -4.43 3.27
CA ASP A 94 -9.03 -4.63 2.92
C ASP A 94 -9.63 -3.40 2.24
N THR A 95 -9.30 -2.20 2.73
CA THR A 95 -9.70 -0.94 2.08
C THR A 95 -9.13 -0.83 0.67
N ALA A 96 -7.83 -1.10 0.51
CA ALA A 96 -7.20 -1.06 -0.81
C ALA A 96 -7.76 -2.13 -1.74
N ARG A 97 -8.06 -3.33 -1.23
CA ARG A 97 -8.72 -4.40 -1.98
C ARG A 97 -10.06 -3.94 -2.51
N GLN A 98 -10.95 -3.47 -1.65
CA GLN A 98 -12.29 -3.01 -2.06
C GLN A 98 -12.20 -1.94 -3.14
N LEU A 99 -11.37 -0.92 -2.91
CA LEU A 99 -11.17 0.17 -3.87
C LEU A 99 -10.63 -0.33 -5.22
N ILE A 100 -9.77 -1.36 -5.22
CA ILE A 100 -9.26 -1.95 -6.46
C ILE A 100 -10.35 -2.76 -7.16
N GLU A 101 -11.09 -3.60 -6.43
CA GLU A 101 -12.17 -4.43 -6.95
C GLU A 101 -13.28 -3.59 -7.59
N ASP A 102 -13.63 -2.45 -7.00
CA ASP A 102 -14.60 -1.50 -7.57
C ASP A 102 -14.18 -0.94 -8.94
N HIS A 103 -12.90 -1.06 -9.31
CA HIS A 103 -12.34 -0.60 -10.59
C HIS A 103 -11.94 -1.76 -11.52
N LEU A 104 -12.21 -3.01 -11.13
CA LEU A 104 -12.04 -4.16 -12.02
C LEU A 104 -13.29 -4.38 -12.86
N PRO A 105 -13.16 -4.84 -14.12
CA PRO A 105 -14.29 -5.36 -14.85
C PRO A 105 -14.90 -6.57 -14.11
N PRO A 106 -16.21 -6.83 -14.27
CA PRO A 106 -16.81 -8.04 -13.72
C PRO A 106 -16.07 -9.28 -14.25
N PRO A 107 -15.98 -10.37 -13.46
CA PRO A 107 -15.36 -11.60 -13.93
C PRO A 107 -16.06 -12.10 -15.20
N ASP A 108 -15.27 -12.59 -16.16
CA ASP A 108 -15.82 -13.25 -17.35
C ASP A 108 -16.69 -14.46 -16.93
N PRO A 109 -17.82 -14.70 -17.62
CA PRO A 109 -18.78 -15.76 -17.29
C PRO A 109 -18.24 -17.19 -17.47
#